data_AF-A0A519S230-F1
#
_entry.id   AF-A0A519S230-F1
#
_cell.length_a   1.000
_cell.length_b   1.000
_cell.length_c   1.000
_cell.angle_alpha   90.00
_cell.angle_beta   90.00
_cell.angle_gamma   90.00
#
_symmetry.space_group_name_H-M   'P 1'
#
loop_
_entity.id
_entity.type
_entity.pdbx_description
1 polymer ?
#
loop_
_entity_poly.entity_id
_entity_poly.type
_entity_poly.pdbx_seq_one_letter_code
_entity_poly.pdbx_strand_id
1 'polypeptide(L)'
;MIIDKQKSEKTLDTIQLLADGVVYINTNQWLLAYSAFAYLHQNIREKSVALMYNMALCYRSAKEYKKAIAMLGEAQMKISMPSVLQNSTSHLSNYLLMDEYENDFYRLALNETAVALNNNIVKLRIRRVLVDINLELGNWQEIIHLSALPDMDKCKNVQEALAIAKSKTNT
;
A
#
# COMPACT_ATOMS: atom_id res chain seq x y z
N MET A 1 52.57 -1.21 -15.31
CA MET A 1 51.29 -0.64 -15.77
C MET A 1 50.20 -1.18 -14.83
N ILE A 2 49.82 -0.40 -13.82
CA ILE A 2 48.79 -0.79 -12.87
C ILE A 2 47.45 -0.48 -13.56
N ILE A 3 46.69 -1.52 -13.90
CA ILE A 3 45.33 -1.35 -14.41
C ILE A 3 44.48 -0.99 -13.20
N ASP A 4 44.16 0.29 -13.06
CA ASP A 4 43.12 0.75 -12.14
C ASP A 4 41.80 0.09 -12.57
N LYS A 5 41.39 -0.95 -11.84
CA LYS A 5 40.02 -1.44 -11.91
C LYS A 5 39.16 -0.37 -11.25
N GLN A 6 38.72 0.61 -12.03
CA GLN A 6 37.54 1.38 -11.68
C GLN A 6 36.40 0.37 -11.48
N LYS A 7 36.11 0.04 -10.22
CA LYS A 7 34.81 -0.48 -9.83
C LYS A 7 33.82 0.64 -10.18
N SER A 8 33.29 0.63 -11.40
CA SER A 8 32.07 1.33 -11.68
C SER A 8 31.00 0.60 -10.87
N GLU A 9 30.76 1.03 -9.63
CA GLU A 9 29.53 0.68 -8.95
C GLU A 9 28.42 1.18 -9.87
N LYS A 10 27.73 0.23 -10.49
CA LYS A 10 26.63 0.51 -11.39
C LYS A 10 25.49 0.99 -10.49
N THR A 11 25.47 2.28 -10.18
CA THR A 11 24.43 2.88 -9.35
C THR A 11 23.11 2.66 -10.08
N LEU A 12 22.23 1.87 -9.49
CA LEU A 12 20.90 1.63 -10.03
C LEU A 12 20.14 2.96 -10.00
N ASP A 13 19.55 3.33 -11.13
CA ASP A 13 18.64 4.46 -11.20
C ASP A 13 17.40 4.16 -10.36
N THR A 14 17.26 4.88 -9.25
CA THR A 14 16.18 4.66 -8.28
C THR A 14 14.82 5.04 -8.82
N ILE A 15 14.75 5.99 -9.77
CA ILE A 15 13.51 6.41 -10.41
C ILE A 15 13.02 5.30 -11.34
N GLN A 16 13.92 4.79 -12.19
CA GLN A 16 13.60 3.67 -13.08
C GLN A 16 13.22 2.43 -12.27
N LEU A 17 13.98 2.10 -11.22
CA LEU A 17 13.72 0.94 -10.39
C LEU A 17 12.36 1.03 -9.66
N LEU A 18 11.95 2.24 -9.25
CA LEU A 18 10.63 2.45 -8.67
C LEU A 18 9.52 2.26 -9.71
N ALA A 19 9.69 2.79 -10.93
CA ALA A 19 8.75 2.60 -12.02
C ALA A 19 8.60 1.12 -12.41
N ASP A 20 9.72 0.40 -12.53
CA ASP A 20 9.74 -1.04 -12.79
C ASP A 20 9.06 -1.81 -11.66
N GLY A 21 9.35 -1.46 -10.40
CA GLY A 21 8.71 -2.05 -9.22
C GLY A 21 7.18 -1.92 -9.23
N VAL A 22 6.67 -0.76 -9.63
CA VAL A 22 5.23 -0.52 -9.80
C VAL A 22 4.64 -1.45 -10.86
N VAL A 23 5.31 -1.59 -12.01
CA VAL A 23 4.89 -2.51 -13.08
C VAL A 23 4.90 -3.96 -12.59
N TYR A 24 5.92 -4.36 -11.82
CA TYR A 24 6.01 -5.71 -11.28
C TYR A 24 4.86 -6.04 -10.33
N ILE A 25 4.48 -5.14 -9.41
CA ILE A 25 3.30 -5.32 -8.55
C ILE A 25 2.04 -5.45 -9.39
N ASN A 26 1.82 -4.53 -10.32
CA ASN A 26 0.61 -4.49 -11.13
C ASN A 26 0.48 -5.69 -12.09
N THR A 27 1.57 -6.40 -12.35
CA THR A 27 1.61 -7.64 -13.13
C THR A 27 1.85 -8.90 -12.27
N ASN A 28 1.72 -8.79 -10.94
CA ASN A 28 1.88 -9.88 -9.97
C ASN A 28 3.26 -10.58 -9.97
N GLN A 29 4.31 -9.90 -10.45
CA GLN A 29 5.69 -10.37 -10.43
C GLN A 29 6.35 -10.09 -9.07
N TRP A 30 5.80 -10.71 -8.01
CA TRP A 30 6.13 -10.37 -6.61
C TRP A 30 7.59 -10.52 -6.23
N LEU A 31 8.29 -11.51 -6.80
CA LEU A 31 9.72 -11.70 -6.54
C LEU A 31 10.54 -10.49 -7.03
N LEU A 32 10.26 -10.02 -8.25
CA LEU A 32 10.93 -8.86 -8.84
C LEU A 32 10.56 -7.56 -8.12
N ALA A 33 9.27 -7.40 -7.80
CA ALA A 33 8.78 -6.27 -7.01
C ALA A 33 9.47 -6.19 -5.65
N TYR A 34 9.55 -7.32 -4.93
CA TYR A 34 10.21 -7.39 -3.64
C TYR A 34 11.69 -7.01 -3.75
N SER A 35 12.42 -7.54 -4.74
CA SER A 35 13.84 -7.19 -4.95
C SER A 35 14.03 -5.69 -5.20
N ALA A 36 13.18 -5.09 -6.04
CA ALA A 36 13.24 -3.66 -6.34
C ALA A 36 12.95 -2.80 -5.09
N PHE A 37 11.84 -3.06 -4.40
CA PHE A 37 11.44 -2.26 -3.26
C PHE A 37 12.29 -2.51 -2.01
N ALA A 38 12.83 -3.71 -1.81
CA ALA A 38 13.81 -3.97 -0.76
C ALA A 38 15.09 -3.15 -0.97
N TYR A 39 15.60 -3.10 -2.21
CA TYR A 39 16.76 -2.27 -2.54
C TYR A 39 16.46 -0.78 -2.30
N LEU A 40 15.34 -0.27 -2.81
CA LEU A 40 14.93 1.12 -2.62
C LEU A 40 14.77 1.46 -1.13
N HIS A 41 14.11 0.59 -0.36
CA HIS A 41 13.88 0.79 1.07
C HIS A 41 15.18 0.83 1.89
N GLN A 42 16.21 0.10 1.48
CA GLN A 42 17.53 0.10 2.13
C GLN A 42 18.37 1.34 1.77
N ASN A 43 18.27 1.81 0.52
CA ASN A 43 19.17 2.85 -0.01
C ASN A 43 18.57 4.26 0.04
N ILE A 44 17.25 4.39 0.16
CA ILE A 44 16.58 5.69 0.30
C ILE A 44 16.42 6.04 1.78
N ARG A 45 17.05 7.14 2.19
CA ARG A 45 17.00 7.64 3.57
C ARG A 45 15.59 8.04 3.98
N GLU A 46 14.92 8.84 3.15
CA GLU A 46 13.57 9.31 3.41
C GLU A 46 12.56 8.52 2.58
N LYS A 47 11.85 7.60 3.23
CA LYS A 47 10.88 6.74 2.57
C LYS A 47 9.60 7.51 2.32
N SER A 48 9.14 7.47 1.07
CA SER A 48 7.85 8.04 0.69
C SER A 48 6.70 7.12 1.10
N VAL A 49 5.49 7.67 1.10
CA VAL A 49 4.25 6.90 1.32
C VAL A 49 4.10 5.82 0.26
N ALA A 50 4.39 6.13 -1.02
CA ALA A 50 4.27 5.15 -2.11
C ALA A 50 5.27 3.99 -1.91
N LEU A 51 6.52 4.29 -1.54
CA LEU A 51 7.53 3.27 -1.26
C LEU A 51 7.10 2.36 -0.10
N MET A 52 6.65 2.93 1.02
CA MET A 52 6.18 2.16 2.18
C MET A 52 4.98 1.28 1.82
N TYR A 53 3.99 1.84 1.11
CA TYR A 53 2.80 1.12 0.69
C TYR A 53 3.15 -0.03 -0.27
N ASN A 54 3.98 0.21 -1.28
CA ASN A 54 4.40 -0.82 -2.24
C ASN A 54 5.21 -1.93 -1.55
N MET A 55 6.07 -1.58 -0.59
CA MET A 55 6.78 -2.56 0.22
C MET A 55 5.82 -3.38 1.09
N ALA A 56 4.77 -2.77 1.64
CA ALA A 56 3.75 -3.48 2.38
C ALA A 56 2.99 -4.51 1.52
N LEU A 57 2.68 -4.16 0.27
CA LEU A 57 2.09 -5.11 -0.69
C LEU A 57 3.00 -6.31 -0.94
N CYS A 58 4.31 -6.06 -1.09
CA CYS A 58 5.29 -7.13 -1.23
C CYS A 58 5.34 -8.04 0.02
N TYR A 59 5.38 -7.46 1.22
CA TYR A 59 5.34 -8.22 2.47
C TYR A 59 4.04 -9.02 2.64
N ARG A 60 2.89 -8.44 2.28
CA ARG A 60 1.60 -9.15 2.30
C ARG A 60 1.62 -10.34 1.36
N SER A 61 2.11 -10.17 0.13
CA SER A 61 2.23 -11.28 -0.84
C SER A 61 3.14 -12.39 -0.32
N ALA A 62 4.22 -12.03 0.39
CA ALA A 62 5.12 -12.97 1.06
C ALA A 62 4.58 -13.54 2.40
N LYS A 63 3.34 -13.21 2.79
CA LYS A 63 2.72 -13.56 4.09
C LYS A 63 3.49 -13.06 5.32
N GLU A 64 4.34 -12.06 5.15
CA GLU A 64 5.07 -11.39 6.23
C GLU A 64 4.22 -10.29 6.87
N TYR A 65 3.05 -10.68 7.40
CA TYR A 65 1.98 -9.77 7.80
C TYR A 65 2.41 -8.72 8.85
N LYS A 66 3.27 -9.08 9.81
CA LYS A 66 3.80 -8.13 10.80
C LYS A 66 4.57 -6.97 10.15
N LYS A 67 5.39 -7.28 9.14
CA LYS A 67 6.15 -6.26 8.40
C LYS A 67 5.23 -5.43 7.51
N ALA A 68 4.25 -6.06 6.88
CA ALA A 68 3.24 -5.35 6.08
C ALA A 68 2.47 -4.33 6.93
N ILE A 69 1.99 -4.71 8.12
CA ILE A 69 1.31 -3.82 9.06
C ILE A 69 2.21 -2.65 9.48
N ALA A 70 3.47 -2.92 9.83
CA ALA A 70 4.41 -1.87 10.22
C ALA A 70 4.60 -0.82 9.10
N MET A 71 4.81 -1.27 7.86
CA MET A 71 4.94 -0.37 6.71
C MET A 71 3.68 0.44 6.43
N LEU A 72 2.49 -0.17 6.55
CA LEU A 72 1.21 0.54 6.37
C LEU A 72 0.97 1.56 7.48
N GLY A 73 1.35 1.25 8.72
CA GLY A 73 1.29 2.18 9.85
C GLY A 73 2.20 3.40 9.65
N GLU A 74 3.46 3.18 9.24
CA GLU A 74 4.39 4.26 8.92
C GLU A 74 3.86 5.14 7.76
N ALA A 75 3.34 4.52 6.70
CA ALA A 75 2.74 5.22 5.56
C ALA A 75 1.55 6.10 6.03
N GLN A 76 0.66 5.54 6.84
CA GLN A 76 -0.52 6.25 7.35
C GLN A 76 -0.17 7.43 8.26
N MET A 77 0.84 7.28 9.11
CA MET A 77 1.37 8.38 9.93
C MET A 77 1.89 9.52 9.04
N LYS A 78 2.63 9.19 7.98
CA LYS A 78 3.20 10.19 7.06
C LYS A 78 2.13 10.95 6.27
N ILE A 79 1.03 10.30 5.87
CA ILE A 79 -0.10 10.98 5.20
C ILE A 79 -0.90 11.88 6.17
N SER A 80 -0.91 11.54 7.46
CA SER A 80 -1.69 12.26 8.48
C SER A 80 -1.04 13.59 8.90
N MET A 81 0.22 13.82 8.52
CA MET A 81 0.84 15.13 8.62
C MET A 81 0.13 16.12 7.67
N PRO A 82 -0.23 17.33 8.12
CA PRO A 82 -0.95 18.30 7.29
C PRO A 82 -0.10 18.69 6.08
N SER A 83 -0.39 18.09 4.93
CA SER A 83 0.05 18.56 3.62
C SER A 83 -0.77 19.79 3.25
N VAL A 84 -0.11 20.81 2.70
CA VAL A 84 -0.73 22.05 2.19
C VAL A 84 -1.72 21.76 1.04
N LEU A 85 -1.72 20.54 0.49
CA LEU A 85 -2.60 20.05 -0.57
C LEU A 85 -3.58 18.99 -0.01
N GLN A 86 -4.50 19.39 0.87
CA GLN A 86 -5.62 18.52 1.26
C GLN A 86 -6.73 18.61 0.21
N ASN A 87 -6.64 17.78 -0.83
CA ASN A 87 -7.68 17.72 -1.87
C ASN A 87 -8.83 16.83 -1.43
N SER A 88 -10.02 17.42 -1.31
CA SER A 88 -11.26 16.68 -1.11
C SER A 88 -11.56 15.82 -2.35
N THR A 89 -12.05 14.60 -2.16
CA THR A 89 -12.49 13.72 -3.26
C THR A 89 -13.77 14.21 -3.94
N SER A 90 -14.32 15.35 -3.51
CA SER A 90 -15.60 15.90 -3.98
C SER A 90 -15.63 16.25 -5.48
N HIS A 91 -14.46 16.38 -6.12
CA HIS A 91 -14.32 16.64 -7.54
C HIS A 91 -14.24 15.38 -8.40
N LEU A 92 -14.19 14.18 -7.81
CA LEU A 92 -14.08 12.92 -8.54
C LEU A 92 -15.46 12.43 -9.00
N SER A 93 -15.49 11.81 -10.19
CA SER A 93 -16.69 11.16 -10.70
C SER A 93 -17.16 10.06 -9.74
N ASN A 94 -18.43 10.07 -9.38
CA ASN A 94 -19.05 9.03 -8.56
C ASN A 94 -18.88 7.64 -9.16
N TYR A 95 -18.86 7.50 -10.49
CA TYR A 95 -18.63 6.22 -11.15
C TYR A 95 -17.22 5.69 -10.89
N LEU A 96 -16.20 6.55 -10.91
CA LEU A 96 -14.82 6.15 -10.63
C LEU A 96 -14.62 5.83 -9.14
N LEU A 97 -15.31 6.53 -8.24
CA LEU A 97 -15.31 6.19 -6.82
C LEU A 97 -15.99 4.84 -6.56
N MET A 98 -17.10 4.55 -7.22
CA MET A 98 -17.76 3.26 -7.11
C MET A 98 -16.86 2.12 -7.61
N ASP A 99 -16.23 2.32 -8.77
CA ASP A 99 -15.27 1.36 -9.34
C ASP A 99 -14.10 1.09 -8.38
N GLU A 100 -13.59 2.14 -7.71
CA GLU A 100 -12.60 2.01 -6.65
C GLU A 100 -13.09 1.17 -5.47
N TYR A 101 -14.31 1.37 -4.99
CA TYR A 101 -14.86 0.63 -3.85
C TYR A 101 -15.15 -0.85 -4.15
N GLU A 102 -15.60 -1.15 -5.38
CA GLU A 102 -16.03 -2.48 -5.79
C GLU A 102 -14.85 -3.38 -6.19
N ASN A 103 -13.78 -2.81 -6.72
CA ASN A 103 -12.64 -3.57 -7.26
C ASN A 103 -11.42 -3.61 -6.34
N ASP A 104 -10.48 -4.47 -6.69
CA ASP A 104 -9.26 -4.76 -5.94
C ASP A 104 -8.12 -3.76 -6.19
N PHE A 105 -8.42 -2.50 -6.57
CA PHE A 105 -7.37 -1.52 -6.87
C PHE A 105 -6.48 -1.17 -5.68
N TYR A 106 -6.94 -1.42 -4.45
CA TYR A 106 -6.13 -1.35 -3.24
C TYR A 106 -4.99 -2.39 -3.17
N ARG A 107 -4.90 -3.30 -4.15
CA ARG A 107 -3.79 -4.25 -4.33
C ARG A 107 -2.78 -3.79 -5.39
N LEU A 108 -3.09 -2.71 -6.13
CA LEU A 108 -2.20 -2.13 -7.13
C LEU A 108 -1.20 -1.19 -6.48
N ALA A 109 -0.01 -1.10 -7.08
CA ALA A 109 1.04 -0.22 -6.60
C ALA A 109 0.66 1.27 -6.75
N LEU A 110 1.25 2.09 -5.87
CA LEU A 110 1.18 3.54 -5.92
C LEU A 110 2.46 4.13 -6.53
N ASN A 111 2.30 5.31 -7.11
CA ASN A 111 3.41 6.21 -7.43
C ASN A 111 3.26 7.51 -6.63
N GLU A 112 4.31 8.35 -6.64
CA GLU A 112 4.31 9.60 -5.87
C GLU A 112 3.20 10.56 -6.30
N THR A 113 2.86 10.59 -7.59
CA THR A 113 1.80 11.43 -8.13
C THR A 113 0.43 11.05 -7.56
N ALA A 114 0.11 9.76 -7.47
CA ALA A 114 -1.14 9.28 -6.91
C ALA A 114 -1.28 9.68 -5.43
N VAL A 115 -0.18 9.56 -4.66
CA VAL A 115 -0.15 10.00 -3.26
C VAL A 115 -0.38 11.50 -3.14
N ALA A 116 0.28 12.31 -3.96
CA ALA A 116 0.18 13.76 -3.92
C ALA A 116 -1.21 14.28 -4.31
N LEU A 117 -1.86 13.65 -5.30
CA LEU A 117 -3.14 14.12 -5.82
C LEU A 117 -4.34 13.66 -4.98
N ASN A 118 -4.25 12.49 -4.33
CA ASN A 118 -5.43 11.86 -3.74
C ASN A 118 -5.14 11.08 -2.44
N ASN A 119 -4.69 11.80 -1.43
CA ASN A 119 -4.33 11.23 -0.13
C ASN A 119 -5.47 10.46 0.56
N ASN A 120 -6.73 10.86 0.35
CA ASN A 120 -7.90 10.22 0.93
C ASN A 120 -8.11 8.81 0.36
N ILE A 121 -7.97 8.65 -0.97
CA ILE A 121 -8.01 7.33 -1.59
C ILE A 121 -6.82 6.47 -1.15
N VAL A 122 -5.63 7.05 -0.97
CA VAL A 122 -4.49 6.30 -0.42
C VAL A 122 -4.76 5.81 1.01
N LYS A 123 -5.34 6.66 1.89
CA LYS A 123 -5.74 6.24 3.25
C LYS A 123 -6.76 5.11 3.21
N LEU A 124 -7.74 5.19 2.31
CA LEU A 124 -8.73 4.14 2.10
C LEU A 124 -8.06 2.83 1.68
N ARG A 125 -7.18 2.86 0.67
CA ARG A 125 -6.45 1.67 0.20
C ARG A 125 -5.60 1.04 1.30
N ILE A 126 -4.88 1.83 2.09
CA ILE A 126 -4.12 1.34 3.26
C ILE A 126 -5.03 0.55 4.20
N ARG A 127 -6.19 1.11 4.57
CA ARG A 127 -7.14 0.44 5.47
C ARG A 127 -7.69 -0.85 4.86
N ARG A 128 -7.99 -0.86 3.56
CA ARG A 128 -8.45 -2.08 2.85
C ARG A 128 -7.39 -3.17 2.87
N VAL A 129 -6.10 -2.83 2.69
CA VAL A 129 -5.00 -3.81 2.84
C VAL A 129 -4.91 -4.32 4.27
N LEU A 130 -5.06 -3.45 5.28
CA LEU A 130 -5.06 -3.86 6.69
C LEU A 130 -6.23 -4.81 7.02
N VAL A 131 -7.41 -4.58 6.44
CA VAL A 131 -8.56 -5.49 6.61
C VAL A 131 -8.24 -6.88 6.06
N ASP A 132 -7.69 -6.98 4.84
CA ASP A 132 -7.28 -8.26 4.26
C ASP A 132 -6.25 -8.98 5.15
N ILE A 133 -5.25 -8.25 5.67
CA ILE A 133 -4.24 -8.85 6.54
C ILE A 133 -4.86 -9.34 7.85
N ASN A 134 -5.76 -8.57 8.46
CA ASN A 134 -6.41 -8.98 9.71
C ASN A 134 -7.38 -10.14 9.52
N LEU A 135 -7.99 -10.27 8.33
CA LEU A 135 -8.77 -11.44 7.95
C LEU A 135 -7.90 -12.70 7.94
N GLU A 136 -6.72 -12.64 7.32
CA GLU A 136 -5.75 -13.75 7.29
C GLU A 136 -5.22 -14.11 8.70
N LEU A 137 -5.10 -13.12 9.59
CA LEU A 137 -4.66 -13.33 10.98
C LEU A 137 -5.78 -13.78 11.92
N GLY A 138 -7.05 -13.73 11.48
CA GLY A 138 -8.21 -13.98 12.35
C GLY A 138 -8.44 -12.90 13.42
N ASN A 139 -7.97 -11.68 13.18
CA ASN A 139 -8.10 -10.55 14.10
C ASN A 139 -9.46 -9.86 13.94
N TRP A 140 -10.53 -10.53 14.40
CA TRP A 140 -11.92 -10.09 14.17
C TRP A 140 -12.24 -8.71 14.76
N GLN A 141 -11.71 -8.40 15.95
CA GLN A 141 -11.92 -7.10 16.59
C GLN A 141 -11.33 -5.95 15.76
N GLU A 142 -10.14 -6.15 15.18
CA GLU A 142 -9.49 -5.14 14.36
C GLU A 142 -10.23 -4.93 13.04
N ILE A 143 -10.79 -5.98 12.44
CA ILE A 143 -11.66 -5.86 11.26
C ILE A 143 -12.89 -5.00 11.58
N ILE A 144 -13.54 -5.23 12.72
CA ILE A 144 -14.71 -4.44 13.14
C ILE A 144 -14.31 -2.98 13.36
N HIS A 145 -13.17 -2.73 14.04
CA HIS A 145 -12.66 -1.38 14.26
C HIS A 145 -12.37 -0.64 12.95
N LEU A 146 -11.61 -1.26 12.05
CA LEU A 146 -11.27 -0.68 10.75
C LEU A 146 -12.50 -0.44 9.88
N SER A 147 -13.50 -1.33 9.93
CA SER A 147 -14.72 -1.22 9.13
C SER A 147 -15.62 -0.06 9.56
N ALA A 148 -15.47 0.46 10.78
CA ALA A 148 -16.24 1.61 11.28
C ALA A 148 -15.68 2.97 10.81
N LEU A 149 -14.52 2.98 10.13
CA LEU A 149 -13.91 4.20 9.63
C LEU A 149 -14.63 4.73 8.38
N PRO A 150 -14.51 6.03 8.06
CA PRO A 150 -15.19 6.63 6.92
C PRO A 150 -14.91 5.91 5.59
N ASP A 151 -15.96 5.75 4.78
CA ASP A 151 -16.00 5.10 3.46
C ASP A 151 -15.67 3.60 3.42
N MET A 152 -15.32 3.00 4.56
CA MET A 152 -14.97 1.57 4.63
C MET A 152 -16.18 0.66 4.41
N ASP A 153 -17.36 1.10 4.83
CA ASP A 153 -18.64 0.41 4.64
C ASP A 153 -19.07 0.31 3.17
N LYS A 154 -18.46 1.09 2.28
CA LYS A 154 -18.70 1.06 0.83
C LYS A 154 -17.81 0.02 0.11
N CYS A 155 -16.70 -0.38 0.72
CA CYS A 155 -15.69 -1.21 0.08
C CYS A 155 -16.07 -2.69 0.13
N LYS A 156 -16.10 -3.37 -1.03
CA LYS A 156 -16.53 -4.77 -1.13
C LYS A 156 -15.75 -5.72 -0.23
N ASN A 157 -14.41 -5.67 -0.28
CA ASN A 157 -13.56 -6.55 0.55
C ASN A 157 -13.79 -6.33 2.06
N VAL A 158 -14.15 -5.11 2.46
CA VAL A 158 -14.43 -4.77 3.86
C VAL A 158 -15.79 -5.31 4.29
N GLN A 159 -16.82 -5.15 3.46
CA GLN A 159 -18.14 -5.71 3.73
C GLN A 159 -18.08 -7.23 3.91
N GLU A 160 -17.35 -7.92 3.03
CA GLU A 160 -17.13 -9.37 3.10
C GLU A 160 -16.39 -9.77 4.38
N ALA A 161 -15.27 -9.10 4.70
CA ALA A 161 -14.50 -9.37 5.92
C ALA A 161 -15.29 -9.09 7.20
N LEU A 162 -16.10 -8.02 7.22
CA LEU A 162 -16.93 -7.65 8.37
C LEU A 162 -18.05 -8.67 8.61
N ALA A 163 -18.66 -9.20 7.55
CA ALA A 163 -19.67 -10.25 7.67
C ALA A 163 -19.08 -11.50 8.33
N ILE A 164 -17.88 -11.90 7.91
CA ILE A 164 -17.14 -13.02 8.52
C ILE A 164 -16.81 -12.70 9.98
N ALA A 165 -16.23 -11.53 10.28
CA ALA A 165 -15.85 -11.15 11.63
C ALA A 165 -17.06 -11.18 12.59
N LYS A 166 -18.21 -10.61 12.19
CA LYS A 166 -19.45 -10.64 12.99
C LYS A 166 -19.94 -12.06 13.27
N SER A 167 -19.82 -12.97 12.30
CA SER A 167 -20.20 -14.38 12.50
C SER A 167 -19.31 -15.10 13.51
N LYS A 168 -18.07 -14.63 13.72
CA LYS A 168 -17.10 -15.22 14.66
C LYS A 168 -17.17 -14.62 16.05
N THR A 169 -17.63 -13.39 16.19
CA THR A 169 -17.75 -12.69 17.49
C THR A 169 -19.12 -12.81 18.14
N ASN A 170 -20.15 -13.19 17.39
CA ASN A 170 -21.51 -13.37 17.90
C ASN A 170 -21.79 -14.83 18.36
N THR A 171 -20.74 -15.62 18.54
CA THR A 171 -20.75 -16.94 19.20
C THR A 171 -20.04 -16.83 20.54
#